data_AF-A0A5Q4Z608-F1
#
_entry.id   AF-A0A5Q4Z608-F1
#
_cell.length_a   1.000
_cell.length_b   1.000
_cell.length_c   1.000
_cell.angle_alpha   90.00
_cell.angle_beta   90.00
_cell.angle_gamma   90.00
#
_symmetry.space_group_name_H-M   'P 1'
#
loop_
_entity.id
_entity.type
_entity.pdbx_description
1 polymer ?
#
loop_
_entity_poly.entity_id
_entity_poly.type
_entity_poly.pdbx_seq_one_letter_code
_entity_poly.pdbx_strand_id
1 'polypeptide(L)'
;MDKSDKRSAWRSTRCAAHWEQSHRLNQERFDYRTGILASPSEVDAAEWNALLAQQPQPTPFLRHEFLSALHATRCAVADTGWAPQFVTLTDPRTDKLVAAAPVYLKGHSYGEYE
;
A
#
# COMPACT_ATOMS: atom_id res chain seq x y z
N MET A 1 -44.99 34.59 -24.02
CA MET A 1 -44.25 33.65 -23.14
C MET A 1 -42.77 33.82 -23.42
N ASP A 2 -42.10 34.64 -22.62
CA ASP A 2 -40.66 34.88 -22.74
C ASP A 2 -40.01 34.73 -21.35
N LYS A 3 -38.94 33.94 -21.30
CA LYS A 3 -38.24 33.47 -20.09
C LYS A 3 -37.37 34.59 -19.53
N SER A 4 -38.00 35.66 -19.08
CA SER A 4 -37.46 36.46 -17.99
C SER A 4 -37.48 35.61 -16.70
N ASP A 5 -36.56 35.91 -15.78
CA ASP A 5 -36.65 35.51 -14.37
C ASP A 5 -35.91 34.26 -13.87
N LYS A 6 -34.65 34.04 -14.30
CA LYS A 6 -33.69 33.16 -13.56
C LYS A 6 -32.22 33.64 -13.57
N ARG A 7 -31.98 34.96 -13.66
CA ARG A 7 -30.60 35.52 -13.69
C ARG A 7 -30.25 36.46 -12.53
N SER A 8 -31.07 36.50 -11.48
CA SER A 8 -30.93 37.49 -10.40
C SER A 8 -31.09 36.86 -9.02
N ALA A 9 -30.27 35.85 -8.71
CA ALA A 9 -30.21 35.29 -7.35
C ALA A 9 -28.83 34.73 -6.96
N TRP A 10 -27.72 35.30 -7.45
CA TRP A 10 -26.39 34.92 -6.98
C TRP A 10 -25.46 36.14 -6.89
N ARG A 11 -25.84 37.12 -6.08
CA ARG A 11 -24.90 38.08 -5.47
C ARG A 11 -24.88 37.84 -3.97
N SER A 12 -24.18 36.80 -3.55
CA SER A 12 -23.74 36.66 -2.17
C SER A 12 -22.23 36.46 -2.18
N THR A 13 -21.52 37.51 -1.77
CA THR A 13 -20.07 37.54 -1.55
C THR A 13 -19.61 36.51 -0.51
N ARG A 14 -20.53 35.76 0.09
CA ARG A 14 -20.27 34.71 1.09
C ARG A 14 -20.04 33.32 0.48
N CYS A 15 -20.39 33.10 -0.80
CA CYS A 15 -20.13 31.83 -1.48
C CYS A 15 -18.70 31.71 -2.01
N ALA A 16 -18.11 32.80 -2.53
CA ALA A 16 -16.78 32.75 -3.17
C ALA A 16 -15.67 32.25 -2.22
N ALA A 17 -15.67 32.71 -0.97
CA ALA A 17 -14.67 32.31 0.02
C ALA A 17 -14.75 30.82 0.43
N HIS A 18 -15.92 30.20 0.29
CA HIS A 18 -16.14 28.81 0.72
C HIS A 18 -15.64 27.79 -0.32
N TRP A 19 -15.66 28.12 -1.62
CA TRP A 19 -15.18 27.24 -2.70
C TRP A 19 -13.65 27.26 -2.85
N GLU A 20 -12.99 28.39 -2.58
CA GLU A 20 -11.52 28.52 -2.62
C GLU A 20 -10.79 27.84 -1.44
N GLN A 21 -11.50 27.56 -0.35
CA GLN A 21 -10.99 26.81 0.80
C GLN A 21 -11.12 25.30 0.62
N SER A 22 -12.20 24.83 -0.03
CA SER A 22 -12.40 23.41 -0.34
C SER A 22 -11.34 22.83 -1.28
N HIS A 23 -10.75 23.63 -2.18
CA HIS A 23 -9.67 23.18 -3.06
C HIS A 23 -8.28 23.12 -2.39
N ARG A 24 -8.10 23.78 -1.23
CA ARG A 24 -6.79 23.92 -0.59
C ARG A 24 -6.44 22.78 0.38
N LEU A 25 -7.44 22.02 0.81
CA LEU A 25 -7.29 20.95 1.81
C LEU A 25 -6.99 19.56 1.21
N ASN A 26 -7.00 19.39 -0.12
CA ASN A 26 -7.00 18.06 -0.73
C ASN A 26 -5.69 17.69 -1.45
N GLN A 27 -4.56 18.23 -0.99
CA GLN A 27 -3.27 17.96 -1.60
C GLN A 27 -2.18 17.83 -0.53
N GLU A 28 -2.50 17.14 0.57
CA GLU A 28 -1.44 16.60 1.42
C GLU A 28 -0.69 15.55 0.59
N ARG A 29 0.55 15.88 0.24
CA ARG A 29 1.44 14.99 -0.48
C ARG A 29 1.84 13.89 0.51
N PHE A 30 1.36 12.68 0.27
CA PHE A 30 1.71 11.53 1.09
C PHE A 30 3.12 11.06 0.69
N ASP A 31 4.12 11.50 1.45
CA ASP A 31 5.50 11.07 1.26
C ASP A 31 5.73 9.75 2.00
N TYR A 32 5.84 8.66 1.25
CA TYR A 32 6.21 7.34 1.78
C TYR A 32 7.49 6.86 1.11
N ARG A 33 8.35 6.18 1.89
CA ARG A 33 9.53 5.49 1.36
C ARG A 33 9.15 4.05 1.02
N THR A 34 9.30 3.67 -0.25
CA THR A 34 9.15 2.28 -0.68
C THR A 34 10.46 1.51 -0.46
N GLY A 35 10.37 0.32 0.11
CA GLY A 35 11.47 -0.64 0.22
C GLY A 35 11.14 -1.95 -0.49
N ILE A 36 12.16 -2.60 -1.04
CA ILE A 36 12.08 -3.95 -1.59
C ILE A 36 13.16 -4.77 -0.88
N LEU A 37 12.74 -5.73 -0.07
CA LEU A 37 13.62 -6.58 0.72
C LEU A 37 13.68 -7.98 0.13
N ALA A 38 14.82 -8.66 0.24
CA ALA A 38 15.01 -10.01 -0.29
C ALA A 38 14.59 -11.10 0.71
N SER A 39 14.52 -10.76 1.99
CA SER A 39 14.24 -11.66 3.09
C SER A 39 13.23 -11.06 4.07
N PRO A 40 12.34 -11.87 4.66
CA PRO A 40 11.46 -11.40 5.73
C PRO A 40 12.25 -10.97 6.98
N SER A 41 13.49 -11.46 7.15
CA SER A 41 14.35 -11.08 8.28
C SER A 41 14.83 -9.63 8.25
N GLU A 42 14.71 -8.94 7.11
CA GLU A 42 15.11 -7.54 6.94
C GLU A 42 14.06 -6.53 7.43
N VAL A 43 12.87 -7.00 7.82
CA VAL A 43 11.80 -6.19 8.40
C VAL A 43 11.50 -6.65 9.82
N ASP A 44 11.19 -5.68 10.69
CA ASP A 44 10.82 -5.97 12.07
C ASP A 44 9.55 -6.83 12.13
N ALA A 45 9.63 -7.95 12.87
CA ALA A 45 8.56 -8.92 12.96
C ALA A 45 7.32 -8.37 13.69
N ALA A 46 7.51 -7.51 14.68
CA ALA A 46 6.41 -6.93 15.43
C ALA A 46 5.66 -5.90 14.58
N GLU A 47 6.36 -5.05 13.83
CA GLU A 47 5.73 -4.10 12.90
C GLU A 47 4.98 -4.82 11.78
N TRP A 48 5.56 -5.86 11.20
CA TRP A 48 4.88 -6.69 10.21
C TRP A 48 3.59 -7.33 10.77
N ASN A 49 3.70 -7.97 11.93
CA ASN A 49 2.56 -8.63 12.57
C ASN A 49 1.49 -7.63 13.04
N ALA A 50 1.87 -6.41 13.39
CA ALA A 50 0.93 -5.33 13.70
C ALA A 50 0.12 -4.89 12.48
N LEU A 51 0.70 -4.88 11.27
CA LEU A 51 -0.05 -4.65 10.04
C LEU A 51 -1.02 -5.80 9.74
N LEU A 52 -0.58 -7.04 9.93
CA LEU A 52 -1.44 -8.21 9.73
C LEU A 52 -2.64 -8.19 10.69
N ALA A 53 -2.43 -7.82 11.96
CA ALA A 53 -3.49 -7.73 12.97
C ALA A 53 -4.56 -6.68 12.63
N GLN A 54 -4.25 -5.70 11.79
CA GLN A 54 -5.21 -4.70 11.31
C GLN A 54 -6.05 -5.17 10.12
N GLN A 55 -5.71 -6.30 9.50
CA GLN A 55 -6.50 -6.85 8.40
C GLN A 55 -7.86 -7.36 8.92
N PRO A 56 -8.96 -7.18 8.16
CA PRO A 56 -10.27 -7.71 8.55
C PRO A 56 -10.28 -9.22 8.78
N GLN A 57 -9.41 -9.95 8.06
CA GLN A 57 -9.27 -11.41 8.13
C GLN A 57 -7.78 -11.77 8.11
N PRO A 58 -7.09 -11.74 9.25
CA PRO A 58 -5.68 -12.11 9.33
C PRO A 58 -5.51 -13.61 9.04
N THR A 59 -4.54 -13.96 8.20
CA THR A 59 -4.19 -15.34 7.90
C THR A 59 -2.83 -15.71 8.52
N PRO A 60 -2.69 -16.91 9.12
CA PRO A 60 -1.41 -17.36 9.68
C PRO A 60 -0.31 -17.43 8.62
N PHE A 61 -0.66 -17.58 7.34
CA PHE A 61 0.30 -17.67 6.24
C PHE A 61 0.97 -16.34 5.86
N LEU A 62 0.49 -15.22 6.41
CA LEU A 62 1.13 -13.92 6.27
C LEU A 62 1.83 -13.47 7.54
N ARG A 63 1.88 -14.30 8.58
CA ARG A 63 2.67 -14.00 9.77
C ARG A 63 4.15 -13.98 9.43
N HIS A 64 4.90 -13.10 10.09
CA HIS A 64 6.34 -12.98 9.90
C HIS A 64 7.07 -14.32 10.15
N GLU A 65 6.65 -15.07 11.17
CA GLU A 65 7.29 -16.34 11.53
C GLU A 65 7.08 -17.40 10.44
N PHE A 66 5.89 -17.43 9.82
CA PHE A 66 5.59 -18.36 8.73
C PHE A 66 6.40 -18.02 7.47
N LEU A 67 6.46 -16.73 7.11
CA LEU A 67 7.24 -16.26 5.96
C LEU A 67 8.75 -16.52 6.17
N SER A 68 9.23 -16.29 7.39
CA SER A 68 10.62 -16.59 7.77
C SER A 68 10.92 -18.09 7.69
N ALA A 69 10.00 -18.95 8.14
CA ALA A 69 10.15 -20.39 7.99
C ALA A 69 10.19 -20.81 6.52
N LEU A 70 9.27 -20.30 5.68
CA LEU A 70 9.27 -20.57 4.23
C LEU A 70 10.57 -20.17 3.54
N HIS A 71 11.12 -19.01 3.92
CA HIS A 71 12.39 -18.52 3.40
C HIS A 71 13.56 -19.40 3.87
N ALA A 72 13.60 -19.74 5.17
CA ALA A 72 14.65 -20.57 5.76
C ALA A 72 14.66 -22.00 5.20
N THR A 73 13.49 -22.59 4.91
CA THR A 73 13.38 -23.93 4.31
C THR A 73 13.61 -23.93 2.80
N ARG A 74 13.85 -22.77 2.18
CA ARG A 74 14.11 -22.61 0.74
C ARG A 74 13.00 -23.18 -0.17
N CYS A 75 11.75 -23.19 0.29
CA CYS A 75 10.65 -23.75 -0.50
C CYS A 75 10.29 -22.86 -1.71
N ALA A 76 10.42 -21.54 -1.57
CA ALA A 76 10.13 -20.56 -2.60
C ALA A 76 11.31 -19.60 -2.73
N VAL A 77 12.41 -20.09 -3.31
CA VAL A 77 13.66 -19.33 -3.55
C VAL A 77 14.11 -19.49 -5.00
N ALA A 78 15.09 -18.68 -5.41
CA ALA A 78 15.47 -18.60 -6.82
C ALA A 78 15.79 -19.98 -7.42
N ASP A 79 16.39 -20.88 -6.63
CA ASP A 79 16.71 -22.25 -7.00
C ASP A 79 15.47 -23.11 -7.31
N THR A 80 14.30 -22.77 -6.78
CA THR A 80 13.01 -23.42 -7.11
C THR A 80 12.22 -22.66 -8.18
N GLY A 81 12.85 -21.67 -8.82
CA GLY A 81 12.24 -20.82 -9.85
C GLY A 81 11.41 -19.66 -9.29
N TRP A 82 11.47 -19.39 -7.99
CA TRP A 82 10.69 -18.34 -7.30
C TRP A 82 11.59 -17.34 -6.59
N ALA A 83 11.53 -16.05 -6.89
CA ALA A 83 12.24 -15.02 -6.14
C ALA A 83 11.28 -14.30 -5.17
N PRO A 84 11.33 -14.58 -3.86
CA PRO A 84 10.54 -13.85 -2.88
C PRO A 84 11.09 -12.42 -2.76
N GLN A 85 10.18 -11.47 -2.67
CA GLN A 85 10.45 -10.05 -2.45
C GLN A 85 9.42 -9.53 -1.44
N PHE A 86 9.85 -8.69 -0.50
CA PHE A 86 8.97 -8.11 0.51
C PHE A 86 8.91 -6.61 0.26
N VAL A 87 7.80 -6.18 -0.34
CA VAL A 87 7.56 -4.77 -0.64
C VAL A 87 7.05 -4.09 0.62
N THR A 88 7.64 -2.98 0.99
CA THR A 88 7.33 -2.24 2.21
C THR A 88 7.07 -0.77 1.89
N LEU A 89 6.23 -0.12 2.71
CA LEU A 89 6.08 1.32 2.75
C LEU A 89 6.35 1.80 4.17
N THR A 90 7.25 2.77 4.31
CA THR A 90 7.59 3.40 5.59
C THR A 90 7.19 4.87 5.56
N ASP A 91 6.58 5.37 6.63
CA ASP A 91 6.41 6.82 6.82
C ASP A 91 7.74 7.42 7.28
N PRO A 92 8.42 8.26 6.45
CA PRO A 92 9.73 8.82 6.78
C PRO A 92 9.69 9.77 7.99
N ARG A 93 8.52 10.25 8.41
CA ARG A 93 8.37 11.15 9.57
C ARG A 93 8.40 10.38 10.89
N THR A 94 7.94 9.14 10.89
CA THR A 94 7.85 8.29 12.09
C THR A 94 8.77 7.07 12.04
N ASP A 95 9.35 6.81 10.87
CA ASP A 95 10.09 5.59 10.49
C ASP A 95 9.29 4.30 10.74
N LYS A 96 7.95 4.40 10.71
CA LYS A 96 7.04 3.26 10.91
C LYS A 96 6.67 2.58 9.61
N LEU A 97 6.66 1.25 9.64
CA LEU A 97 6.09 0.44 8.58
C LEU A 97 4.56 0.64 8.54
N VAL A 98 4.07 1.17 7.41
CA VAL A 98 2.64 1.48 7.21
C VAL A 98 1.95 0.51 6.25
N ALA A 99 2.72 -0.18 5.42
CA ALA A 99 2.23 -1.27 4.59
C ALA A 99 3.35 -2.25 4.26
N ALA A 100 2.99 -3.51 4.06
CA ALA A 100 3.91 -4.50 3.55
C ALA A 100 3.18 -5.60 2.79
N ALA A 101 3.84 -6.19 1.80
CA ALA A 101 3.31 -7.29 1.01
C ALA A 101 4.43 -8.25 0.58
N PRO A 102 4.29 -9.57 0.80
CA PRO A 102 5.16 -10.55 0.19
C PRO A 102 4.75 -10.76 -1.27
N VAL A 103 5.73 -10.77 -2.17
CA VAL A 103 5.57 -10.96 -3.61
C VAL A 103 6.53 -12.07 -4.04
N TYR A 104 6.03 -13.07 -4.75
CA TYR A 104 6.84 -14.17 -5.25
C TYR A 104 6.92 -14.10 -6.77
N LEU A 105 8.08 -13.68 -7.29
CA LEU A 105 8.32 -13.55 -8.72
C LEU A 105 8.70 -14.92 -9.29
N LYS A 106 8.04 -15.38 -10.34
CA LYS A 106 8.42 -16.63 -11.03
C LYS A 106 9.44 -16.32 -12.12
N GLY A 107 10.64 -16.90 -12.02
CA GLY A 107 11.78 -16.60 -12.91
C GLY A 107 11.73 -17.29 -14.28
N HIS A 108 10.96 -18.37 -14.42
CA HIS A 108 10.85 -19.12 -15.66
C HIS A 108 9.41 -19.55 -15.92
N SER A 109 8.82 -19.09 -17.02
CA SER A 109 7.62 -19.66 -17.64
C SER A 109 8.01 -20.60 -18.77
N TYR A 110 8.95 -21.53 -18.53
CA TYR A 110 9.22 -22.57 -19.54
C TYR A 110 7.94 -23.39 -19.66
N GLY A 111 7.28 -23.23 -20.79
CA GLY A 111 5.92 -23.70 -21.04
C GLY A 111 5.78 -25.17 -20.74
N GLU A 112 4.70 -25.49 -20.03
CA GLU A 112 4.14 -26.83 -20.04
C GLU A 112 3.62 -27.05 -21.47
N TYR A 113 4.47 -27.65 -22.29
CA TYR A 113 4.02 -28.59 -23.31
C TYR A 113 3.92 -29.95 -22.61
N GLU A 114 2.84 -30.14 -21.86
CA GLU A 114 2.23 -31.46 -21.67
C GLU A 114 0.78 -31.42 -22.17
#